data_AF-A0A2S6SDG9-F1
#
_entry.id   AF-A0A2S6SDG9-F1
#
_cell.length_a   1.000
_cell.length_b   1.000
_cell.length_c   1.000
_cell.angle_alpha   90.00
_cell.angle_beta   90.00
_cell.angle_gamma   90.00
#
_symmetry.space_group_name_H-M   'P 1'
#
loop_
_entity.id
_entity.type
_entity.pdbx_description
1 polymer ?
#
loop_
_entity_poly.entity_id
_entity_poly.type
_entity_poly.pdbx_seq_one_letter_code
_entity_poly.pdbx_strand_id
1 'polypeptide(L)' 'MDDYLEFEKESKTIKSINLDSFSISELREYLIQLDNEILRVKGEIDKKSKTKSQAEDYFNRKKS' A
#
# COMPACT_ATOMS: atom_id res chain seq x y z
N MET A 1 13.00 14.04 -0.69
CA MET A 1 12.40 12.71 -0.89
C MET A 1 11.68 12.81 -2.21
N ASP A 2 12.32 12.33 -3.26
CA ASP A 2 11.70 12.25 -4.58
C ASP A 2 10.80 11.00 -4.56
N ASP A 3 9.49 11.22 -4.44
CA ASP A 3 8.48 10.17 -4.48
C ASP A 3 8.34 9.69 -5.94
N TYR A 4 9.02 8.60 -6.29
CA TYR A 4 8.98 7.98 -7.63
C TYR A 4 7.66 7.23 -7.94
N LEU A 5 6.69 7.24 -7.01
CA LEU A 5 5.41 6.55 -7.18
C LEU A 5 4.30 7.52 -7.55
N GLU A 6 4.10 7.68 -8.86
CA GLU A 6 2.94 8.39 -9.39
C GLU A 6 1.74 7.43 -9.52
N PHE A 7 0.62 7.79 -8.90
CA PHE A 7 -0.62 7.01 -8.98
C PHE A 7 -1.53 7.55 -10.08
N GLU A 8 -2.26 6.66 -10.74
CA GLU A 8 -3.40 7.07 -11.54
C GLU A 8 -4.50 7.60 -10.61
N LYS A 9 -4.80 8.89 -10.75
CA LYS A 9 -5.76 9.60 -9.89
C LYS A 9 -7.16 8.98 -9.91
N GLU A 10 -7.53 8.33 -11.00
CA GLU A 10 -8.86 7.75 -11.20
C GLU A 10 -8.97 6.32 -10.67
N SER A 11 -7.93 5.51 -10.84
CA SER A 11 -7.96 4.06 -10.57
C SER A 11 -7.22 3.65 -9.30
N LYS A 12 -6.46 4.57 -8.66
CA LYS A 12 -5.55 4.31 -7.52
C LYS A 12 -4.53 3.20 -7.83
N THR A 13 -4.26 2.93 -9.10
CA THR A 13 -3.21 2.02 -9.53
C THR A 13 -1.88 2.75 -9.58
N ILE A 14 -0.79 2.01 -9.40
CA ILE A 14 0.56 2.53 -9.64
C ILE A 14 0.72 2.66 -11.15
N LYS A 15 1.13 3.85 -11.62
CA LYS A 15 1.50 4.01 -13.03
C LYS A 15 2.75 3.19 -13.33
N SER A 16 2.73 2.44 -14.42
CA SER A 16 3.96 1.86 -14.95
C SER A 16 4.84 2.99 -15.47
N ILE A 17 6.03 3.12 -14.89
CA ILE A 17 7.06 4.05 -15.36
C ILE A 17 7.96 3.36 -16.40
N ASN A 18 8.51 4.13 -17.33
CA ASN A 18 9.53 3.60 -18.24
C ASN A 18 10.85 3.42 -17.47
N LEU A 19 11.40 2.19 -17.50
CA LEU A 19 12.61 1.81 -16.79
C LEU A 19 13.86 1.77 -17.68
N ASP A 20 13.75 2.03 -18.98
CA ASP A 20 14.85 1.88 -19.94
C ASP A 20 16.04 2.82 -19.65
N SER A 21 15.78 3.96 -19.02
CA SER A 21 16.80 4.94 -18.65
C SER A 21 17.43 4.69 -17.27
N PHE A 22 16.98 3.69 -16.53
CA PHE A 22 17.42 3.43 -15.16
C PHE A 22 18.68 2.55 -15.16
N SER A 23 19.64 2.90 -14.31
CA SER A 23 20.78 2.05 -14.00
C SER A 23 20.38 0.89 -13.08
N ILE A 24 21.25 -0.12 -12.99
CA ILE A 24 21.05 -1.26 -12.07
C ILE A 24 20.88 -0.81 -10.61
N SER A 25 21.58 0.25 -10.19
CA SER A 25 21.46 0.78 -8.83
C SER A 25 20.08 1.40 -8.61
N GLU A 26 19.62 2.22 -9.55
CA GLU A 26 18.32 2.87 -9.48
C GLU A 26 17.17 1.85 -9.52
N LEU A 27 17.31 0.77 -10.30
CA LEU A 27 16.35 -0.34 -10.29
C LEU A 27 16.29 -1.05 -8.93
N ARG A 28 17.44 -1.23 -8.27
CA ARG A 28 17.49 -1.83 -6.92
C ARG A 28 16.86 -0.92 -5.88
N GLU A 29 17.11 0.39 -5.96
CA GLU A 29 16.49 1.38 -5.09
C GLU A 29 14.98 1.44 -5.30
N TYR A 30 14.53 1.39 -6.56
CA TYR A 30 13.12 1.33 -6.90
C TYR A 30 12.43 0.08 -6.32
N LEU A 31 13.07 -1.09 -6.40
CA LEU A 31 12.57 -2.31 -5.73
C LEU A 31 12.41 -2.13 -4.22
N ILE A 32 13.40 -1.54 -3.54
CA ILE A 32 13.32 -1.28 -2.09
C ILE A 32 12.14 -0.36 -1.76
N GLN A 33 11.91 0.67 -2.58
CA GLN A 33 10.77 1.58 -2.39
C GLN A 33 9.43 0.86 -2.57
N LEU A 34 9.31 0.01 -3.60
CA LEU A 34 8.11 -0.81 -3.82
C LEU A 34 7.84 -1.76 -2.66
N ASP A 35 8.87 -2.44 -2.14
CA ASP A 35 8.74 -3.35 -1.01
C ASP A 35 8.28 -2.62 0.26
N ASN A 36 8.82 -1.43 0.52
CA ASN A 36 8.38 -0.60 1.65
C ASN A 36 6.91 -0.19 1.51
N GLU A 37 6.46 0.15 0.29
CA GLU A 37 5.07 0.51 0.04
C GLU A 37 4.14 -0.71 0.20
N ILE A 38 4.55 -1.89 -0.25
CA ILE A 38 3.82 -3.15 -0.02
C ILE A 38 3.65 -3.40 1.48
N LEU A 39 4.71 -3.21 2.28
CA LEU A 39 4.64 -3.36 3.73
C LEU A 39 3.67 -2.36 4.37
N ARG A 40 3.70 -1.09 3.94
CA ARG A 40 2.78 -0.05 4.41
C ARG A 40 1.32 -0.42 4.14
N VAL A 41 1.02 -0.84 2.90
CA VAL A 41 -0.34 -1.24 2.49
C VAL A 41 -0.82 -2.45 3.29
N LYS A 42 0.02 -3.46 3.49
CA LYS A 42 -0.31 -4.63 4.34
C LYS A 42 -0.67 -4.20 5.76
N GLY A 43 0.09 -3.28 6.35
CA GLY A 43 -0.19 -2.73 7.68
C GLY A 43 -1.55 -2.02 7.76
N GLU A 44 -1.90 -1.23 6.74
CA GLU A 44 -3.21 -0.56 6.69
C GLU A 44 -4.37 -1.54 6.52
N ILE A 45 -4.20 -2.62 5.75
CA ILE A 45 -5.19 -3.70 5.64
C ILE A 45 -5.41 -4.35 7.00
N ASP A 46 -4.34 -4.70 7.72
CA ASP A 46 -4.45 -5.34 9.04
C ASP A 46 -5.17 -4.44 10.05
N LYS A 47 -4.82 -3.14 10.10
CA LYS A 47 -5.53 -2.17 10.94
C LYS A 47 -7.02 -2.12 10.63
N LYS A 48 -7.39 -2.01 9.35
CA LYS A 48 -8.80 -1.93 8.92
C LYS A 48 -9.56 -3.22 9.26
N SER A 49 -8.93 -4.38 9.08
CA SER A 49 -9.51 -5.68 9.44
C SER A 49 -9.75 -5.80 10.94
N LYS A 50 -8.79 -5.37 11.77
CA LYS A 50 -8.95 -5.34 13.23
C LYS A 50 -10.10 -4.42 13.66
N THR A 51 -10.16 -3.21 13.12
CA THR A 51 -11.27 -2.28 13.40
C THR A 51 -12.62 -2.87 13.01
N LYS A 52 -12.71 -3.55 11.85
CA LYS A 52 -13.93 -4.22 11.41
C LYS A 52 -14.36 -5.32 12.39
N SER A 53 -13.44 -6.21 12.76
CA SER A 53 -13.72 -7.29 13.72
C SER A 53 -14.17 -6.76 15.08
N GLN A 54 -13.54 -5.70 15.59
CA GLN A 54 -13.92 -5.07 16.86
C GLN A 54 -15.33 -4.45 16.79
N ALA A 55 -15.67 -3.84 15.67
CA ALA A 55 -17.01 -3.29 15.45
C ALA A 55 -18.06 -4.42 15.40
N GLU A 56 -17.79 -5.50 14.66
CA GLU A 56 -18.67 -6.68 14.59
C GLU A 56 -18.91 -7.29 15.98
N ASP A 57 -17.85 -7.49 16.77
CA ASP A 57 -17.95 -7.98 18.14
C ASP A 57 -18.80 -7.06 19.03
N TYR A 58 -18.61 -5.74 18.91
CA TYR A 58 -19.37 -4.76 19.68
C TYR A 58 -20.87 -4.81 19.36
N PHE A 59 -21.23 -4.84 18.07
CA PHE A 59 -22.63 -4.87 17.66
C PHE A 59 -23.30 -6.22 17.94
N ASN A 60 -22.57 -7.33 17.81
CA ASN A 60 -23.09 -8.67 18.14
C ASN A 60 -23.38 -8.80 19.64
N ARG A 61 -22.54 -8.23 20.51
CA ARG A 61 -22.76 -8.21 21.96
C ARG A 61 -23.95 -7.35 22.38
N LYS A 62 -24.28 -6.29 21.63
CA LYS A 62 -25.44 -5.43 21.93
C LYS A 62 -26.78 -5.98 21.44
N LYS A 63 -26.78 -6.99 20.58
CA LYS A 63 -27.98 -7.62 20.01
C LYS A 63 -28.44 -8.84 20.81
N SER A 64 -27.60 -9.35 21.70
CA SER A 64 -27.88 -10.47 22.62
C SER A 64 -28.33 -9.97 23.98
#